data_AF-A0A2G9ZDQ2-F1
#
_entry.id   AF-A0A2G9ZDQ2-F1
#
_cell.length_a   1.000
_cell.length_b   1.000
_cell.length_c   1.000
_cell.angle_alpha   90.00
_cell.angle_beta   90.00
_cell.angle_gamma   90.00
#
_symmetry.space_group_name_H-M   'P 1'
#
loop_
_entity.id
_entity.type
_entity.pdbx_description
1 polymer ?
#
loop_
_entity_poly.entity_id
_entity_poly.type
_entity_poly.pdbx_seq_one_letter_code
_entity_poly.pdbx_strand_id
1 'polypeptide(L)'
;MSNTIGLRKKMPLWLIAAIIIMFYEAFLVGQKMYTNYKFDRDLATLEKQVEEMDKKNQKLKTDIEYFKTDEYKEKVAREKLNKQKPGETVIVITPDNKPAEVAGAETKEKSNPEKWWLFLTNRLEKK
;
A
#
# COMPACT_ATOMS: atom_id res chain seq x y z
N MET A 1 -40.44 -41.76 -75.06
CA MET A 1 -39.89 -40.40 -74.97
C MET A 1 -40.69 -39.60 -73.95
N SER A 2 -40.01 -38.64 -73.31
CA SER A 2 -40.45 -37.63 -72.33
C SER A 2 -40.70 -38.07 -70.87
N ASN A 3 -39.61 -38.15 -70.10
CA ASN A 3 -39.66 -37.89 -68.65
C ASN A 3 -39.72 -36.38 -68.43
N THR A 4 -40.78 -35.88 -67.82
CA THR A 4 -40.85 -34.50 -67.31
C THR A 4 -40.74 -34.52 -65.79
N ILE A 5 -39.51 -34.32 -65.31
CA ILE A 5 -39.23 -34.02 -63.90
C ILE A 5 -39.69 -32.58 -63.66
N GLY A 6 -40.78 -32.41 -62.92
CA GLY A 6 -41.41 -31.12 -62.70
C GLY A 6 -42.08 -30.98 -61.33
N LEU A 7 -41.43 -31.42 -60.25
CA LEU A 7 -41.87 -31.07 -58.90
C LEU A 7 -41.07 -29.87 -58.37
N ARG A 8 -41.51 -28.66 -58.70
CA ARG A 8 -41.21 -27.50 -57.85
C ARG A 8 -42.07 -27.60 -56.60
N LYS A 9 -41.62 -28.37 -55.61
CA LYS A 9 -42.21 -28.43 -54.27
C LYS A 9 -42.12 -27.02 -53.68
N LYS A 10 -43.24 -26.30 -53.60
CA LYS A 10 -43.28 -24.98 -52.96
C LYS A 10 -42.91 -25.19 -51.48
N MET A 11 -41.85 -24.53 -51.04
CA MET A 11 -41.40 -24.61 -49.66
C MET A 11 -42.51 -24.04 -48.77
N PRO A 12 -43.02 -24.80 -47.78
CA PRO A 12 -44.15 -24.34 -47.01
C PRO A 12 -43.71 -23.19 -46.09
N LEU A 13 -44.55 -22.15 -45.98
CA LEU A 13 -44.23 -20.91 -45.26
C LEU A 13 -43.79 -21.15 -43.79
N TRP A 14 -44.28 -22.22 -43.15
CA TRP A 14 -43.90 -22.59 -41.79
C TRP A 14 -42.42 -22.99 -41.67
N LEU A 15 -41.80 -23.55 -42.72
CA LEU A 15 -40.38 -23.88 -42.73
C LEU A 15 -39.52 -22.61 -42.72
N ILE A 16 -39.96 -21.57 -43.43
CA ILE A 16 -39.29 -20.26 -43.43
C ILE A 16 -39.42 -19.61 -42.05
N ALA A 17 -40.61 -19.65 -41.46
CA ALA A 17 -40.83 -19.14 -40.10
C ALA A 17 -39.97 -19.88 -39.06
N ALA A 18 -39.88 -21.21 -39.14
CA ALA A 18 -39.04 -22.01 -38.25
C ALA A 18 -37.56 -21.66 -38.36
N ILE A 19 -37.06 -21.43 -39.59
CA ILE A 19 -35.68 -20.99 -39.83
C ILE A 19 -35.43 -19.61 -39.22
N ILE A 20 -36.36 -18.66 -39.37
CA ILE A 20 -36.23 -17.32 -38.80
C ILE A 20 -36.19 -17.37 -37.27
N ILE A 21 -37.05 -18.17 -36.65
CA ILE A 21 -37.07 -18.37 -35.19
C ILE A 21 -35.75 -18.99 -34.72
N MET A 22 -35.24 -20.01 -35.42
CA MET A 22 -33.96 -20.65 -35.11
C MET A 22 -32.80 -19.64 -35.17
N PHE A 23 -32.74 -18.80 -36.20
CA PHE A 23 -31.71 -17.76 -36.30
C PHE A 23 -31.86 -16.68 -35.23
N TYR A 24 -33.09 -16.31 -34.87
CA TYR A 24 -33.37 -15.33 -33.81
C TYR A 24 -32.90 -15.85 -32.43
N GLU A 25 -33.20 -17.10 -32.11
CA GLU A 25 -32.72 -17.75 -30.88
C GLU A 25 -31.19 -17.88 -30.87
N ALA A 26 -30.58 -18.29 -31.99
CA ALA A 26 -29.13 -18.36 -32.11
C ALA A 26 -28.46 -16.98 -31.92
N PHE A 27 -29.06 -15.92 -32.45
CA PHE A 27 -28.57 -14.55 -32.28
C PHE A 27 -28.66 -14.08 -30.82
N LEU A 28 -29.78 -14.36 -30.14
CA LEU A 28 -29.97 -14.05 -28.72
C LEU A 28 -28.96 -14.78 -27.82
N VAL A 29 -28.73 -16.07 -28.08
CA VAL A 29 -27.77 -16.88 -27.32
C VAL A 29 -26.34 -16.42 -27.60
N GLY A 30 -26.01 -16.11 -28.86
CA GLY A 30 -24.70 -15.58 -29.25
C GLY A 30 -24.34 -14.28 -28.54
N GLN A 31 -25.28 -13.34 -28.41
CA GLN A 31 -25.07 -12.10 -27.64
C GLN A 31 -24.84 -12.36 -26.15
N LYS A 32 -25.61 -13.27 -25.53
CA LYS A 32 -25.47 -13.59 -24.11
C LYS A 32 -24.13 -14.25 -23.79
N MET A 33 -23.64 -15.11 -24.69
CA MET A 33 -22.37 -15.81 -24.50
C MET A 33 -21.16 -14.87 -24.59
N TYR A 34 -21.21 -13.85 -25.45
CA TYR A 34 -20.17 -12.82 -25.52
C TYR A 34 -20.08 -11.98 -24.25
N THR A 35 -21.23 -11.71 -23.62
CA THR A 35 -21.32 -10.95 -22.38
C THR A 35 -20.78 -11.73 -21.18
N ASN A 36 -21.09 -13.02 -21.07
CA ASN A 36 -20.62 -13.87 -19.97
C ASN A 36 -19.09 -13.98 -19.90
N TYR A 37 -18.39 -14.01 -21.04
CA TYR A 37 -16.93 -14.07 -21.07
C TYR A 37 -16.25 -12.83 -20.45
N LYS A 38 -16.91 -11.66 -20.45
CA LYS A 38 -16.41 -10.46 -19.77
C LYS A 38 -16.64 -10.52 -18.27
N PHE A 39 -17.78 -11.05 -17.84
CA PHE A 39 -18.13 -11.20 -16.43
C PHE A 39 -17.14 -12.09 -15.66
N ASP A 40 -16.65 -13.18 -16.25
CA ASP A 40 -15.68 -14.05 -15.59
C ASP A 40 -14.31 -13.36 -15.38
N ARG A 41 -13.89 -12.53 -16.35
CA ARG A 41 -12.63 -11.77 -16.24
C ARG A 41 -12.74 -10.62 -15.25
N ASP A 42 -13.89 -9.97 -15.20
CA ASP A 42 -14.16 -8.91 -14.24
C ASP A 42 -14.20 -9.48 -12.82
N LEU A 43 -14.80 -10.65 -12.62
CA LEU A 43 -14.84 -11.34 -11.32
C LEU A 43 -13.43 -11.70 -10.83
N ALA A 44 -12.62 -12.35 -11.66
CA ALA A 44 -11.25 -12.71 -11.30
C ALA A 44 -10.38 -11.48 -11.00
N THR A 45 -10.60 -10.39 -11.74
CA THR A 45 -9.88 -9.12 -11.50
C THR A 45 -10.31 -8.49 -10.18
N LEU A 46 -11.61 -8.52 -9.87
CA LEU A 46 -12.15 -7.96 -8.64
C LEU A 46 -11.70 -8.76 -7.41
N GLU A 47 -11.71 -10.09 -7.49
CA GLU A 47 -11.19 -10.98 -6.44
C GLU A 47 -9.70 -10.71 -6.16
N LYS A 48 -8.89 -10.57 -7.21
CA LYS A 48 -7.47 -10.23 -7.07
C LYS A 48 -7.27 -8.86 -6.38
N GLN A 49 -8.08 -7.86 -6.75
CA GLN A 49 -8.02 -6.56 -6.09
C GLN A 49 -8.37 -6.65 -4.60
N VAL A 50 -9.37 -7.44 -4.24
CA VAL A 50 -9.74 -7.68 -2.84
C VAL A 50 -8.58 -8.32 -2.07
N GLU A 51 -7.95 -9.36 -2.63
CA GLU A 51 -6.82 -10.04 -2.01
C GLU A 51 -5.61 -9.09 -1.82
N GLU A 52 -5.29 -8.28 -2.82
CA GLU A 52 -4.22 -7.29 -2.73
C GLU A 52 -4.50 -6.22 -1.67
N MET A 53 -5.76 -5.77 -1.57
CA MET A 53 -6.16 -4.78 -0.57
C MET A 53 -6.12 -5.37 0.84
N ASP A 54 -6.52 -6.62 1.03
CA ASP A 54 -6.45 -7.27 2.33
C ASP A 54 -4.99 -7.45 2.79
N LYS A 55 -4.10 -7.90 1.88
CA LYS A 55 -2.65 -7.97 2.15
C LYS A 55 -2.06 -6.62 2.54
N LYS A 56 -2.44 -5.55 1.82
CA LYS A 56 -2.02 -4.18 2.16
C LYS A 56 -2.53 -3.77 3.53
N ASN A 57 -3.80 -4.05 3.84
CA ASN A 57 -4.40 -3.72 5.13
C ASN A 57 -3.70 -4.44 6.28
N GLN A 58 -3.45 -5.75 6.15
CA GLN A 58 -2.72 -6.54 7.13
C GLN A 58 -1.31 -5.99 7.35
N LYS A 59 -0.57 -5.70 6.27
CA LYS A 59 0.77 -5.09 6.37
C LYS A 59 0.73 -3.76 7.11
N LEU A 60 -0.19 -2.86 6.75
CA LEU A 60 -0.32 -1.56 7.41
C LEU A 60 -0.64 -1.70 8.90
N LYS A 61 -1.47 -2.67 9.28
CA LYS A 61 -1.75 -2.96 10.70
C LYS A 61 -0.48 -3.40 11.44
N THR A 62 0.28 -4.32 10.85
CA THR A 62 1.56 -4.76 11.43
C THR A 62 2.55 -3.60 11.55
N ASP A 63 2.65 -2.73 10.55
CA ASP A 63 3.53 -1.56 10.57
C ASP A 63 3.11 -0.58 11.68
N ILE A 64 1.80 -0.35 11.85
CA ILE A 64 1.25 0.49 12.93
C ILE A 64 1.58 -0.10 14.30
N GLU A 65 1.45 -1.42 14.47
CA GLU A 65 1.82 -2.09 15.72
C GLU A 65 3.32 -1.97 15.99
N TYR A 66 4.15 -2.19 14.97
CA TYR A 66 5.60 -2.03 15.06
C TYR A 66 5.99 -0.60 15.47
N PHE A 67 5.38 0.43 14.88
CA PHE A 67 5.67 1.83 15.25
C PHE A 67 5.24 2.20 16.68
N LYS A 68 4.32 1.44 17.28
CA LYS A 68 3.93 1.62 18.69
C LYS A 68 4.91 0.96 19.67
N THR A 69 5.75 0.04 19.21
CA THR A 69 6.72 -0.65 20.06
C THR A 69 7.76 0.30 20.63
N ASP A 70 8.27 -0.04 21.81
CA ASP A 70 9.33 0.74 22.45
C ASP A 70 10.67 0.61 21.71
N GLU A 71 10.89 -0.50 20.99
CA GLU A 71 12.04 -0.69 20.12
C GLU A 71 12.08 0.37 19.00
N TYR A 72 10.94 0.60 18.33
CA TYR A 72 10.86 1.64 17.30
C TYR A 72 11.03 3.03 17.89
N LYS A 73 10.42 3.32 19.04
CA LYS A 73 10.60 4.60 19.75
C LYS A 73 12.07 4.83 20.12
N GLU A 74 12.74 3.80 20.62
CA GLU A 74 14.16 3.86 20.97
C GLU A 74 15.03 4.10 19.73
N LYS A 75 14.77 3.38 18.63
CA LYS A 75 15.45 3.58 17.35
C LYS A 75 15.31 5.02 16.87
N VAL A 76 14.10 5.56 16.84
CA VAL A 76 13.84 6.95 16.44
C VAL A 76 14.50 7.95 17.40
N ALA A 77 14.52 7.66 18.70
CA ALA A 77 15.19 8.52 19.69
C ALA A 77 16.72 8.53 19.51
N ARG A 78 17.33 7.40 19.21
CA ARG A 78 18.76 7.29 18.87
C ARG A 78 19.06 8.07 17.58
N GLU A 79 18.28 7.84 16.51
CA GLU A 79 18.49 8.44 15.19
C GLU A 79 18.23 9.95 15.15
N LYS A 80 17.14 10.43 15.76
CA LYS A 80 16.71 11.83 15.66
C LYS A 80 17.18 12.72 16.80
N LEU A 81 17.40 12.15 17.98
CA LEU A 81 17.71 12.92 19.18
C LEU A 81 19.09 12.61 19.76
N ASN A 82 19.88 11.72 19.14
CA ASN A 82 21.13 11.18 19.71
C ASN A 82 20.96 10.72 21.17
N LYS A 83 19.73 10.37 21.57
CA LYS A 83 19.42 9.99 22.96
C LYS A 83 19.96 8.61 23.24
N GLN A 84 20.67 8.48 24.36
CA GLN A 84 21.27 7.24 24.85
C GLN A 84 20.57 6.75 26.10
N LYS A 85 20.67 5.44 26.35
CA LYS A 85 20.25 4.86 27.62
C LYS A 85 21.17 5.35 28.76
N PRO A 86 20.67 5.46 30.01
CA PRO A 86 21.53 5.69 31.16
C PRO A 86 22.55 4.53 31.25
N GLY A 87 23.81 4.79 30.89
CA GLY A 87 24.90 3.79 30.89
C GLY A 87 25.59 3.51 29.56
N GLU A 88 25.19 4.13 28.44
CA GLU A 88 25.92 4.05 27.16
C GLU A 88 27.04 5.12 27.09
N THR A 89 28.28 4.73 26.73
CA THR A 89 29.42 5.65 26.58
C THR A 89 29.66 5.98 25.11
N VAL A 90 29.54 7.26 24.72
CA VAL A 90 29.91 7.72 23.36
C VAL A 90 31.42 7.78 23.25
N ILE A 91 31.99 7.01 22.33
CA ILE A 91 33.38 7.19 21.91
C ILE A 91 33.37 8.09 20.68
N VAL A 92 33.62 9.38 20.88
CA VAL A 92 33.85 10.32 19.78
C VAL A 92 35.31 10.17 19.35
N ILE A 93 35.54 9.43 18.27
CA ILE A 93 36.88 9.31 17.68
C ILE A 93 37.17 10.62 16.95
N THR A 94 37.94 11.49 17.61
CA THR A 94 38.47 12.73 17.00
C THR A 94 39.90 12.42 16.54
N PRO A 95 40.34 12.88 15.34
CA PRO A 95 41.66 12.53 14.80
C PRO A 95 42.86 13.04 15.62
N ASP A 96 42.63 13.85 16.66
CA ASP A 96 43.67 14.29 17.57
C ASP A 96 43.59 13.52 18.89
N ASN A 97 44.60 12.68 19.13
CA ASN A 97 44.87 11.94 20.37
C ASN A 97 45.05 12.88 21.58
N LYS A 98 43.98 13.51 22.06
CA LYS A 98 43.93 14.08 23.40
C LYS A 98 42.93 13.27 24.23
N PRO A 99 43.39 12.52 25.25
CA PRO A 99 42.47 11.86 26.17
C PRO A 99 41.62 12.95 26.85
N ALA A 100 40.31 12.89 26.62
CA ALA A 100 39.36 13.73 27.32
C ALA A 100 39.37 13.32 28.80
N GLU A 101 39.86 14.22 29.63
CA GLU A 101 39.89 14.12 31.08
C GLU A 101 38.45 13.99 31.58
N VAL A 102 38.08 12.79 32.04
CA VAL A 102 36.84 12.51 32.74
C VAL A 102 36.94 13.11 34.15
N ALA A 103 36.74 14.43 34.23
CA ALA A 103 36.58 15.12 35.50
C ALA A 103 35.19 14.84 36.06
N GLY A 104 35.11 13.83 36.93
CA GLY A 104 34.06 13.75 37.93
C GLY A 104 34.14 14.96 38.86
N ALA A 105 33.46 16.02 38.50
CA ALA A 105 33.20 17.15 39.37
C ALA A 105 31.68 17.32 39.47
N GLU A 106 31.13 16.97 40.64
CA GLU A 106 29.80 17.38 41.06
C GLU A 106 29.72 18.91 41.05
N THR A 107 29.40 19.47 39.89
CA THR A 107 28.95 20.85 39.79
C THR A 107 27.46 20.80 40.01
N LYS A 108 27.00 21.31 41.16
CA LYS A 108 25.57 21.49 41.46
C LYS A 108 24.90 22.04 40.21
N GLU A 109 24.10 21.19 39.58
CA GLU A 109 23.57 21.46 38.26
C GLU A 109 22.57 22.62 38.40
N LYS A 110 22.95 23.79 37.87
CA LYS A 110 22.10 24.99 37.90
C LYS A 110 20.71 24.62 37.40
N SER A 111 19.68 25.08 38.11
CA SER A 111 18.31 24.72 37.80
C SER A 111 18.00 25.12 36.36
N ASN A 112 17.22 24.32 35.64
CA ASN A 112 16.93 24.56 34.23
C ASN A 112 16.50 26.03 33.93
N PRO A 113 15.65 26.69 34.74
CA PRO A 113 15.29 28.10 34.56
C PRO A 113 16.47 29.07 34.64
N GLU A 114 17.49 28.79 35.46
CA GLU A 114 18.70 29.63 35.55
C GLU A 114 19.52 29.56 34.27
N LYS A 115 19.57 28.37 33.63
CA LYS A 115 20.22 28.19 32.32
C LYS A 115 19.48 29.00 31.24
N TRP A 116 18.15 29.00 31.26
CA TRP A 116 17.32 29.80 30.34
C TRP A 116 17.50 31.29 30.57
N TRP A 117 17.55 31.74 31.82
CA TRP A 117 17.78 33.13 32.17
C TRP A 117 19.14 33.60 31.65
N LEU A 118 20.21 32.85 31.91
CA LEU A 118 21.56 33.14 31.43
C LEU A 118 21.63 33.20 29.89
N PHE A 119 20.93 32.29 29.19
CA PHE A 119 20.86 32.28 27.73
C PHE A 119 20.19 33.54 27.18
N LEU A 120 19.07 33.96 27.79
CA LEU A 120 18.31 35.13 27.35
C LEU A 120 19.06 36.43 27.64
N THR A 121 19.71 36.56 28.80
CA THR A 121 20.43 37.78 29.18
C THR A 121 21.74 37.94 28.42
N ASN A 122 22.50 36.86 28.21
CA ASN A 122 23.77 36.89 27.46
C ASN A 122 23.57 37.29 25.98
N ARG A 123 22.38 37.11 25.43
CA ARG A 123 22.04 37.55 24.06
C ARG A 123 21.82 39.07 23.97
N LEU A 124 21.53 39.75 25.08
CA LEU A 124 21.23 41.19 25.11
C LEU A 124 22.49 42.08 25.29
N GLU A 125 23.60 41.53 25.77
CA GLU A 125 24.88 42.24 25.93
C GLU A 125 25.70 42.35 24.63
N LYS A 126 25.33 41.61 23.58
CA LYS A 126 26.00 41.67 22.27
C LYS A 126 25.27 42.58 21.27
N LYS A 127 25.07 43.84 21.65
CA LYS A 127 24.71 44.93 20.72
C LYS A 127 25.50 46.19 21.02
#